data_AF-A0A8S1HAD5-F1
#
_entry.id   AF-A0A8S1HAD5-F1
#
_cell.length_a   1.000
_cell.length_b   1.000
_cell.length_c   1.000
_cell.angle_alpha   90.00
_cell.angle_beta   90.00
_cell.angle_gamma   90.00
#
_symmetry.space_group_name_H-M   'P 1'
#
loop_
_entity.id
_entity.type
_entity.pdbx_description
1 polymer ?
#
loop_
_entity_poly.entity_id
_entity_poly.type
_entity_poly.pdbx_seq_one_letter_code
_entity_poly.pdbx_strand_id
1 'polypeptide(L)'
;MPFFQLFSVLFFIFSSINGSEYPFDDPPLPNSAKLSPQCQNDTKKWTTSLKIVFENGNKCALYGNCTVQQKMSIKENLYALKQYDAFGRFPAPGFFEYKLVAEGSSTECYQVGKTAPYTTKYCYLLLVAGKNASCSGAFIRQAVCMPKTCGSTDIAEFYNANSQEPFKACSALCPQEPPPKNTAFWVYTGFLIVMTVIVITASVVDYLRETLHGVKSAKETNYLLRLLSSFSIYTNAELLLSVKEPKEGHIRSLDCIRFFSMSWVVSGHLLGDFLFSDTLGPMIKLRDNWINETFFNAFVSVDTFFVLSGVVVAYLFFKNAPKRKVITNPITWIMFYVHRYLRLTPPIMLFIGFFVVYGDYIYGPWSASAFNPIPDQVELCAKYWWRNLIYINNFDLKNECYGPAWYLAVDTQLYLIIPVFLIILYFSAVFGESKRNCLAEQENIEIYAKSLGKQ
;
A
#
# COMPACT_ATOMS: atom_id res chain seq x y z
N MET A 1 -1.08 -34.66 9.78
CA MET A 1 -1.20 -33.74 10.93
C MET A 1 -0.64 -34.23 12.28
N PRO A 2 -0.31 -35.53 12.56
CA PRO A 2 0.24 -35.89 13.89
C PRO A 2 1.78 -35.89 13.96
N PHE A 3 2.49 -35.94 12.83
CA PHE A 3 3.97 -36.07 12.81
C PHE A 3 4.73 -34.75 13.13
N PHE A 4 4.15 -33.59 12.82
CA PHE A 4 4.76 -32.27 13.11
C PHE A 4 4.51 -31.79 14.55
N GLN A 5 3.44 -32.27 15.19
CA GLN A 5 3.12 -31.93 16.57
C GLN A 5 4.06 -32.62 17.57
N LEU A 6 4.51 -33.85 17.28
CA LEU A 6 5.46 -34.57 18.12
C LEU A 6 6.89 -33.98 18.06
N PHE A 7 7.30 -33.47 16.89
CA PHE A 7 8.62 -32.88 16.68
C PHE A 7 8.79 -31.54 17.42
N SER A 8 7.71 -30.76 17.53
CA SER A 8 7.71 -29.45 18.19
C SER A 8 7.76 -29.55 19.72
N VAL A 9 7.14 -30.60 20.29
CA VAL A 9 7.16 -30.87 21.73
C VAL A 9 8.52 -31.45 22.16
N LEU A 10 9.13 -32.30 21.33
CA LEU A 10 10.48 -32.82 21.59
C LEU A 10 11.58 -31.73 21.52
N PHE A 11 11.45 -30.75 20.63
CA PHE A 11 12.41 -29.64 20.54
C PHE A 11 12.39 -28.71 21.77
N PHE A 12 11.20 -28.49 22.35
CA PHE A 12 11.02 -27.72 23.59
C PHE A 12 11.49 -28.48 24.84
N ILE A 13 11.32 -29.80 24.88
CA ILE A 13 11.78 -30.63 26.00
C ILE A 13 13.31 -30.78 25.97
N PHE A 14 13.94 -30.90 24.80
CA PHE A 14 15.41 -31.00 24.68
C PHE A 14 16.16 -29.70 25.04
N SER A 15 15.54 -28.54 24.87
CA SER A 15 16.13 -27.24 25.26
C SER A 15 16.01 -26.92 26.75
N SER A 16 15.22 -27.69 27.51
CA SER A 16 14.96 -27.44 28.93
C SER A 16 15.71 -28.40 29.88
N ILE A 17 16.27 -29.51 29.37
CA ILE A 17 16.83 -30.59 30.20
C ILE A 17 18.36 -30.65 30.17
N ASN A 18 19.01 -30.16 29.12
CA ASN A 18 20.45 -29.98 29.12
C ASN A 18 20.75 -28.55 29.54
N GLY A 19 21.47 -28.38 30.65
CA GLY A 19 22.03 -27.08 31.05
C GLY A 19 22.69 -26.46 29.83
N SER A 20 22.07 -25.42 29.30
CA SER A 20 22.44 -24.85 28.02
C SER A 20 23.80 -24.18 28.17
N GLU A 21 24.82 -24.81 27.59
CA GLU A 21 25.90 -24.08 26.94
C GLU A 21 25.24 -22.94 26.16
N TYR A 22 25.78 -21.74 26.36
CA TYR A 22 25.21 -20.54 25.78
C TYR A 22 25.15 -20.72 24.25
N PRO A 23 24.21 -20.08 23.53
CA PRO A 23 24.12 -20.20 22.08
C PRO A 23 25.34 -19.65 21.31
N PHE A 24 26.42 -19.28 22.02
CA PHE A 24 27.66 -18.73 21.50
C PHE A 24 28.91 -19.40 22.09
N ASP A 25 28.79 -20.54 22.77
CA ASP A 25 29.94 -21.38 23.10
C ASP A 25 30.42 -22.05 21.79
N ASP A 26 31.43 -21.38 21.21
CA ASP A 26 32.15 -21.66 19.96
C ASP A 26 31.32 -21.65 18.65
N PRO A 27 31.70 -20.75 17.73
CA PRO A 27 32.64 -21.25 16.74
C PRO A 27 33.84 -20.31 16.55
N PRO A 28 35.02 -20.83 16.16
CA PRO A 28 35.88 -20.03 15.30
C PRO A 28 35.02 -19.65 14.10
N LEU A 29 34.90 -18.36 13.77
CA LEU A 29 34.37 -17.91 12.47
C LEU A 29 34.84 -18.91 11.43
N PRO A 30 33.93 -19.70 10.81
CA PRO A 30 34.39 -20.66 9.84
C PRO A 30 35.13 -19.86 8.77
N ASN A 31 36.35 -20.25 8.44
CA ASN A 31 37.05 -19.80 7.23
C ASN A 31 36.28 -20.17 5.94
N SER A 32 35.02 -20.64 6.05
CA SER A 32 34.15 -21.16 5.01
C SER A 32 32.89 -20.33 4.75
N ALA A 33 32.62 -19.26 5.51
CA ALA A 33 31.57 -18.31 5.11
C ALA A 33 32.18 -17.35 4.08
N LYS A 34 31.59 -17.24 2.89
CA LYS A 34 32.07 -16.35 1.81
C LYS A 34 31.62 -14.91 2.09
N LEU A 35 31.87 -14.45 3.31
CA LEU A 35 31.56 -13.10 3.75
C LEU A 35 32.49 -12.13 3.03
N SER A 36 31.96 -10.95 2.69
CA SER A 36 32.81 -9.82 2.30
C SER A 36 33.86 -9.54 3.40
N PRO A 37 35.13 -9.22 3.06
CA PRO A 37 36.20 -9.00 4.05
C PRO A 37 35.85 -7.94 5.10
N GLN A 38 35.11 -6.89 4.70
CA GLN A 38 34.68 -5.83 5.61
C GLN A 38 33.57 -6.32 6.56
N CYS A 39 32.58 -7.04 6.04
CA CYS A 39 31.52 -7.66 6.85
C CYS A 39 32.11 -8.66 7.85
N GLN A 40 33.09 -9.46 7.45
CA GLN A 40 33.75 -10.42 8.34
C GLN A 40 34.44 -9.72 9.52
N ASN A 41 35.12 -8.60 9.28
CA ASN A 41 35.78 -7.84 10.34
C ASN A 41 34.78 -7.21 11.32
N ASP A 42 33.75 -6.55 10.80
CA ASP A 42 32.72 -5.91 11.63
C ASP A 42 31.94 -6.93 12.45
N THR A 43 31.59 -8.06 11.83
CA THR A 43 30.88 -9.16 12.49
C THR A 43 31.76 -9.84 13.54
N LYS A 44 33.05 -10.05 13.25
CA LYS A 44 34.02 -10.55 14.25
C LYS A 44 34.14 -9.62 15.44
N LYS A 45 34.19 -8.30 15.19
CA LYS A 45 34.24 -7.30 16.24
C LYS A 45 32.98 -7.33 17.11
N TRP A 46 31.82 -7.44 16.47
CA TRP A 46 30.54 -7.59 17.17
C TRP A 46 30.50 -8.83 18.05
N THR A 47 30.78 -10.02 17.50
CA THR A 47 30.72 -11.29 18.25
C THR A 47 31.73 -11.34 19.40
N THR A 48 32.93 -10.79 19.19
CA THR A 48 33.95 -10.67 20.25
C THR A 48 33.47 -9.75 21.38
N SER A 49 32.85 -8.62 21.04
CA SER A 49 32.34 -7.66 22.02
C SER A 49 31.17 -8.25 22.82
N LEU A 50 30.31 -9.02 22.15
CA LEU A 50 29.20 -9.73 22.78
C LEU A 50 29.71 -10.79 23.78
N LYS A 51 30.74 -11.56 23.40
CA LYS A 51 31.40 -12.53 24.29
C LYS A 51 31.97 -11.87 25.54
N ILE A 52 32.67 -10.74 25.40
CA ILE A 52 33.22 -9.97 26.53
C ILE A 52 32.11 -9.55 27.50
N VAL A 53 30.97 -9.07 26.99
CA VAL A 53 29.83 -8.65 27.83
C VAL A 53 29.23 -9.83 28.58
N PHE A 54 28.99 -10.97 27.92
CA PHE A 54 28.42 -12.15 28.56
C PHE A 54 29.36 -12.77 29.60
N GLU A 55 30.64 -12.95 29.28
CA GLU A 55 31.63 -13.53 30.21
C GLU A 55 31.81 -12.67 31.46
N ASN A 56 31.96 -11.35 31.29
CA ASN A 56 32.11 -10.44 32.42
C ASN A 56 30.79 -10.25 33.17
N GLY A 57 29.65 -10.23 32.46
CA GLY A 57 28.31 -10.13 33.05
C GLY A 57 27.98 -11.33 33.94
N ASN A 58 28.22 -12.56 33.44
CA ASN A 58 28.02 -13.78 34.21
C ASN A 58 28.89 -13.82 35.45
N LYS A 59 30.18 -13.45 35.34
CA LYS A 59 31.09 -13.35 36.49
C LYS A 59 30.59 -12.32 37.52
N CYS A 60 30.11 -11.16 37.07
CA CYS A 60 29.59 -10.13 37.96
C CYS A 60 28.25 -10.51 38.62
N ALA A 61 27.38 -11.24 37.92
CA ALA A 61 26.08 -11.71 38.44
C ALA A 61 26.22 -12.91 39.40
N LEU A 62 27.09 -13.87 39.09
CA LEU A 62 27.28 -15.09 39.89
C LEU A 62 28.10 -14.86 41.16
N TYR A 63 29.11 -13.99 41.13
CA TYR A 63 30.04 -13.81 42.26
C TYR A 63 29.81 -12.53 43.08
N GLY A 64 28.85 -11.69 42.70
CA GLY A 64 28.45 -10.48 43.46
C GLY A 64 29.48 -9.35 43.56
N ASN A 65 30.76 -9.60 43.23
CA ASN A 65 31.87 -8.65 43.28
C ASN A 65 32.38 -8.31 41.88
N CYS A 66 31.83 -7.24 41.28
CA CYS A 66 32.24 -6.76 39.98
C CYS A 66 33.34 -5.69 40.13
N THR A 67 34.53 -5.95 39.59
CA THR A 67 35.65 -4.98 39.61
C THR A 67 35.34 -3.75 38.77
N VAL A 68 35.96 -2.60 39.09
CA VAL A 68 35.76 -1.34 38.34
C VAL A 68 36.12 -1.50 36.85
N GLN A 69 37.17 -2.26 36.53
CA GLN A 69 37.60 -2.53 35.17
C GLN A 69 36.58 -3.39 34.39
N GLN A 70 35.97 -4.39 35.03
CA GLN A 70 34.88 -5.18 34.42
C GLN A 70 33.65 -4.31 34.14
N LYS A 71 33.28 -3.40 35.06
CA LYS A 71 32.17 -2.47 34.85
C LYS A 71 32.41 -1.53 33.67
N MET A 72 33.64 -1.01 33.52
CA MET A 72 34.01 -0.17 32.37
C MET A 72 33.96 -0.97 31.05
N SER A 73 34.53 -2.18 31.03
CA SER A 73 34.53 -3.05 29.85
C SER A 73 33.11 -3.44 29.41
N ILE A 74 32.20 -3.73 30.36
CA ILE A 74 30.78 -3.98 30.07
C ILE A 74 30.13 -2.73 29.46
N LYS A 75 30.38 -1.54 30.03
CA LYS A 75 29.80 -0.29 29.54
C LYS A 75 30.24 0.06 28.12
N GLU A 76 31.51 -0.18 27.79
CA GLU A 76 32.07 0.06 26.46
C GLU A 76 31.49 -0.90 25.41
N ASN A 77 31.27 -2.17 25.76
CA ASN A 77 30.77 -3.18 24.84
C ASN A 77 29.24 -3.36 24.86
N LEU A 78 28.53 -2.57 25.68
CA LEU A 78 27.07 -2.65 25.83
C LEU A 78 26.32 -2.48 24.51
N TYR A 79 26.91 -1.78 23.53
CA TYR A 79 26.34 -1.64 22.19
C TYR A 79 26.10 -3.01 21.52
N ALA A 80 26.95 -4.01 21.76
CA ALA A 80 26.83 -5.33 21.15
C ALA A 80 25.60 -6.08 21.67
N LEU A 81 25.31 -5.92 22.96
CA LEU A 81 24.11 -6.48 23.60
C LEU A 81 22.84 -5.76 23.11
N LYS A 82 22.86 -4.42 23.02
CA LYS A 82 21.75 -3.65 22.42
C LYS A 82 21.52 -4.01 20.96
N GLN A 83 22.60 -4.26 20.21
CA GLN A 83 22.49 -4.73 18.84
C GLN A 83 21.75 -6.07 18.78
N TYR A 84 22.06 -7.00 19.68
CA TYR A 84 21.40 -8.30 19.77
C TYR A 84 19.94 -8.19 20.25
N ASP A 85 19.64 -7.29 21.21
CA ASP A 85 18.28 -7.06 21.69
C ASP A 85 17.36 -6.48 20.61
N ALA A 86 17.93 -5.75 19.64
CA ALA A 86 17.19 -5.25 18.48
C ALA A 86 16.72 -6.36 17.51
N PHE A 87 17.17 -7.62 17.66
CA PHE A 87 16.77 -8.73 16.81
C PHE A 87 15.35 -9.19 17.13
N GLY A 88 14.69 -9.76 16.13
CA GLY A 88 13.41 -10.43 16.29
C GLY A 88 13.57 -11.70 17.10
N ARG A 89 12.77 -11.83 18.16
CA ARG A 89 12.78 -13.03 19.02
C ARG A 89 11.94 -14.13 18.37
N PHE A 90 12.51 -15.31 18.26
CA PHE A 90 11.83 -16.51 17.78
C PHE A 90 12.18 -17.69 18.70
N PRO A 91 11.21 -18.52 19.13
CA PRO A 91 9.77 -18.42 18.87
C PRO A 91 9.13 -17.24 19.59
N ALA A 92 8.27 -16.51 18.88
CA ALA A 92 7.49 -15.41 19.46
C ALA A 92 6.25 -15.95 20.21
N PRO A 93 5.68 -15.18 21.17
CA PRO A 93 4.36 -15.48 21.71
C PRO A 93 3.33 -15.65 20.59
N GLY A 94 2.35 -16.55 20.79
CA GLY A 94 1.38 -16.89 19.73
C GLY A 94 1.85 -18.04 18.82
N PHE A 95 2.66 -18.97 19.33
CA PHE A 95 3.15 -20.12 18.58
C PHE A 95 2.02 -20.93 17.87
N PHE A 96 0.87 -21.10 18.54
CA PHE A 96 -0.29 -21.79 17.97
C PHE A 96 -1.01 -21.02 16.85
N GLU A 97 -0.71 -19.74 16.66
CA GLU A 97 -1.18 -18.93 15.54
C GLU A 97 -0.23 -19.00 14.34
N TYR A 98 0.86 -19.78 14.46
CA TYR A 98 1.89 -19.94 13.43
C TYR A 98 2.43 -18.58 12.99
N LYS A 99 3.01 -17.83 13.93
CA LYS A 99 3.61 -16.53 13.65
C LYS A 99 4.77 -16.67 12.67
N LEU A 100 4.64 -16.05 11.50
CA LEU A 100 5.60 -16.05 10.42
C LEU A 100 6.58 -14.88 10.52
N VAL A 101 6.34 -13.89 11.37
CA VAL A 101 7.20 -12.71 11.50
C VAL A 101 7.66 -12.54 12.95
N ALA A 102 8.96 -12.63 13.17
CA ALA A 102 9.61 -12.23 14.41
C ALA A 102 10.12 -10.80 14.26
N GLU A 103 9.31 -9.85 14.74
CA GLU A 103 9.64 -8.43 14.74
C GLU A 103 10.69 -8.09 15.80
N GLY A 104 11.61 -7.20 15.43
CA GLY A 104 12.61 -6.60 16.29
C GLY A 104 12.43 -5.09 16.37
N SER A 105 13.41 -4.40 16.97
CA SER A 105 13.38 -2.94 17.12
C SER A 105 14.27 -2.27 16.08
N SER A 106 13.66 -1.80 14.98
CA SER A 106 14.40 -1.07 13.94
C SER A 106 14.99 0.24 14.46
N THR A 107 14.27 0.94 15.34
CA THR A 107 14.73 2.19 15.96
C THR A 107 15.94 1.97 16.84
N GLU A 108 15.95 0.91 17.64
CA GLU A 108 17.12 0.54 18.45
C GLU A 108 18.31 0.16 17.57
N CYS A 109 18.08 -0.63 16.51
CA CYS A 109 19.14 -1.00 15.58
C CYS A 109 19.84 0.24 15.00
N TYR A 110 19.08 1.25 14.55
CA TYR A 110 19.66 2.50 14.04
C TYR A 110 20.34 3.36 15.12
N GLN A 111 19.85 3.31 16.36
CA GLN A 111 20.51 4.00 17.48
C GLN A 111 21.86 3.36 17.84
N VAL A 112 21.93 2.03 17.84
CA VAL A 112 23.17 1.28 18.06
C VAL A 112 24.22 1.67 17.04
N GLY A 113 23.84 1.83 15.77
CA GLY A 113 24.74 2.26 14.69
C GLY A 113 25.39 3.65 14.90
N LYS A 114 24.88 4.47 15.81
CA LYS A 114 25.51 5.75 16.21
C LYS A 114 26.54 5.60 17.34
N THR A 115 26.44 4.53 18.12
CA THR A 115 27.30 4.26 19.29
C THR A 115 28.34 3.18 19.02
N ALA A 116 28.03 2.26 18.11
CA ALA A 116 28.89 1.18 17.69
C ALA A 116 30.05 1.72 16.83
N PRO A 117 31.17 0.99 16.75
CA PRO A 117 32.31 1.38 15.91
C PRO A 117 32.06 1.23 14.40
N TYR A 118 30.90 0.72 14.00
CA TYR A 118 30.43 0.55 12.63
C TYR A 118 28.95 0.94 12.54
N THR A 119 28.49 1.30 11.34
CA THR A 119 27.08 1.57 11.09
C THR A 119 26.30 0.26 10.95
N THR A 120 25.11 0.18 11.55
CA THR A 120 24.21 -0.96 11.48
C THR A 120 23.10 -0.75 10.45
N LYS A 121 22.48 -1.85 10.03
CA LYS A 121 21.25 -1.87 9.24
C LYS A 121 20.30 -2.94 9.76
N TYR A 122 19.02 -2.64 9.67
CA TYR A 122 17.94 -3.53 10.06
C TYR A 122 17.44 -4.29 8.83
N CYS A 123 17.33 -5.62 8.90
CA CYS A 123 16.90 -6.46 7.78
C CYS A 123 16.01 -7.60 8.27
N TYR A 124 15.24 -8.22 7.38
CA TYR A 124 14.51 -9.46 7.65
C TYR A 124 15.18 -10.64 6.97
N LEU A 125 15.59 -11.63 7.75
CA LEU A 125 16.04 -12.92 7.26
C LEU A 125 14.86 -13.74 6.76
N LEU A 126 15.03 -14.35 5.59
CA LEU A 126 14.07 -15.29 5.02
C LEU A 126 14.49 -16.71 5.41
N LEU A 127 13.78 -17.27 6.39
CA LEU A 127 14.05 -18.57 6.98
C LEU A 127 13.08 -19.63 6.43
N VAL A 128 13.60 -20.82 6.16
CA VAL A 128 12.81 -22.01 5.81
C VAL A 128 13.05 -23.08 6.87
N ALA A 129 12.02 -23.84 7.22
CA ALA A 129 12.12 -24.95 8.16
C ALA A 129 13.01 -26.07 7.59
N GLY A 130 14.04 -26.46 8.35
CA GLY A 130 15.03 -27.48 8.00
C GLY A 130 16.38 -26.89 7.56
N LYS A 131 17.47 -27.28 8.24
CA LYS A 131 18.84 -26.80 7.95
C LYS A 131 19.30 -27.06 6.50
N ASN A 132 18.80 -28.13 5.86
CA ASN A 132 19.15 -28.52 4.49
C ASN A 132 18.00 -28.33 3.49
N ALA A 133 16.98 -27.55 3.83
CA ALA A 133 15.84 -27.33 2.93
C ALA A 133 16.23 -26.56 1.65
N SER A 134 15.44 -26.74 0.60
CA SER A 134 15.48 -25.86 -0.57
C SER A 134 14.86 -24.51 -0.23
N CYS A 135 15.36 -23.43 -0.85
CA CYS A 135 14.86 -22.07 -0.66
C CYS A 135 13.55 -21.83 -1.44
N SER A 136 12.54 -22.64 -1.15
CA SER A 136 11.25 -22.66 -1.83
C SER A 136 10.14 -22.91 -0.81
N GLY A 137 9.10 -22.06 -0.81
CA GLY A 137 7.93 -22.22 0.06
C GLY A 137 7.65 -21.00 0.93
N ALA A 138 6.95 -21.21 2.04
CA ALA A 138 6.62 -20.16 2.99
C ALA A 138 7.85 -19.78 3.82
N PHE A 139 8.20 -18.49 3.81
CA PHE A 139 9.31 -17.95 4.58
C PHE A 139 8.85 -17.48 5.97
N ILE A 140 9.58 -17.92 7.00
CA ILE A 140 9.54 -17.28 8.31
C ILE A 140 10.51 -16.09 8.23
N ARG A 141 10.03 -14.91 8.60
CA ARG A 141 10.77 -13.66 8.55
C ARG A 141 11.27 -13.34 9.95
N GLN A 142 12.58 -13.22 10.14
CA GLN A 142 13.16 -12.79 11.41
C GLN A 142 13.93 -11.50 11.23
N ALA A 143 13.58 -10.48 12.01
CA ALA A 143 14.32 -9.25 12.05
C ALA A 143 15.73 -9.46 12.61
N VAL A 144 16.74 -8.87 11.97
CA VAL A 144 18.13 -8.90 12.40
C VAL A 144 18.76 -7.51 12.26
N CYS A 145 19.65 -7.19 13.19
CA CYS A 145 20.44 -5.95 13.17
C CYS A 145 21.90 -6.27 12.88
N MET A 146 22.32 -6.08 11.63
CA MET A 146 23.65 -6.47 11.14
C MET A 146 24.48 -5.24 10.75
N PRO A 147 25.81 -5.33 10.67
CA PRO A 147 26.64 -4.27 10.11
C PRO A 147 26.21 -3.92 8.68
N LYS A 148 26.25 -2.62 8.33
CA LYS A 148 25.86 -2.12 7.01
C LYS A 148 26.72 -2.70 5.88
N THR A 149 27.96 -3.06 6.19
CA THR A 149 28.95 -3.66 5.29
C THR A 149 28.58 -5.07 4.79
N CYS A 150 27.66 -5.76 5.47
CA CYS A 150 27.23 -7.11 5.08
C CYS A 150 26.18 -7.07 3.97
N GLY A 151 26.35 -7.81 2.89
CA GLY A 151 25.32 -7.99 1.86
C GLY A 151 24.09 -8.77 2.33
N SER A 152 23.06 -8.91 1.47
CA SER A 152 21.89 -9.75 1.77
C SER A 152 22.24 -11.23 1.87
N THR A 153 23.17 -11.70 1.03
CA THR A 153 23.71 -13.07 1.05
C THR A 153 24.60 -13.32 2.25
N ASP A 154 25.46 -12.35 2.59
CA ASP A 154 26.38 -12.43 3.73
C ASP A 154 25.64 -12.66 5.05
N ILE A 155 24.52 -11.96 5.24
CA ILE A 155 23.70 -12.08 6.45
C ILE A 155 23.07 -13.47 6.55
N ALA A 156 22.63 -14.04 5.43
CA ALA A 156 22.06 -15.39 5.40
C ALA A 156 23.15 -16.46 5.67
N GLU A 157 24.33 -16.32 5.06
CA GLU A 157 25.47 -17.22 5.32
C GLU A 157 25.93 -17.15 6.79
N PHE A 158 26.01 -15.94 7.36
CA PHE A 158 26.33 -15.75 8.77
C PHE A 158 25.31 -16.45 9.67
N TYR A 159 24.01 -16.30 9.41
CA TYR A 159 22.98 -17.00 10.17
C TYR A 159 23.13 -18.52 10.07
N ASN A 160 23.36 -19.06 8.88
CA ASN A 160 23.50 -20.51 8.67
C ASN A 160 24.75 -21.10 9.34
N ALA A 161 25.82 -20.31 9.48
CA ALA A 161 27.05 -20.74 10.13
C ALA A 161 26.97 -20.71 11.65
N ASN A 162 26.16 -19.82 12.22
CA ASN A 162 26.15 -19.52 13.66
C ASN A 162 24.87 -19.94 14.39
N SER A 163 23.75 -20.09 13.68
CA SER A 163 22.46 -20.43 14.32
C SER A 163 22.35 -21.93 14.58
N GLN A 164 22.01 -22.29 15.82
CA GLN A 164 21.69 -23.66 16.19
C GLN A 164 20.25 -24.06 15.84
N GLU A 165 19.42 -23.08 15.51
CA GLU A 165 18.00 -23.26 15.20
C GLU A 165 17.77 -24.19 13.99
N PRO A 166 16.63 -24.89 13.92
CA PRO A 166 16.33 -25.84 12.86
C PRO A 166 15.87 -25.13 11.56
N PHE A 167 16.45 -23.98 11.23
CA PHE A 167 16.10 -23.15 10.08
C PHE A 167 17.29 -22.93 9.16
N LYS A 168 17.00 -22.75 7.87
CA LYS A 168 17.97 -22.30 6.87
C LYS A 168 17.60 -20.90 6.41
N ALA A 169 18.54 -19.96 6.50
CA ALA A 169 18.44 -18.64 5.90
C ALA A 169 18.76 -18.69 4.41
N CYS A 170 17.86 -18.16 3.59
CA CYS A 170 17.98 -18.12 2.14
C CYS A 170 18.51 -16.79 1.63
N SER A 171 18.02 -15.69 2.20
CA SER A 171 18.43 -14.32 1.87
C SER A 171 18.01 -13.39 3.01
N ALA A 172 18.50 -12.15 2.97
CA ALA A 172 18.03 -11.07 3.84
C ALA A 172 17.43 -9.94 3.01
N LEU A 173 16.24 -9.48 3.38
CA LEU A 173 15.58 -8.32 2.80
C LEU A 173 15.78 -7.12 3.72
N CYS A 174 16.52 -6.13 3.24
CA CYS A 174 16.80 -4.90 3.98
C CYS A 174 15.96 -3.76 3.39
N PRO A 175 15.39 -2.87 4.21
CA PRO A 175 14.82 -1.62 3.72
C PRO A 175 15.86 -0.85 2.93
N GLN A 176 15.49 -0.36 1.74
CA GLN A 176 16.36 0.51 0.98
C GLN A 176 16.55 1.82 1.74
N GLU A 177 17.77 2.35 1.73
CA GLU A 177 17.97 3.72 2.22
C GLU A 177 17.27 4.68 1.25
N PRO A 178 16.58 5.71 1.76
CA PRO A 178 15.90 6.67 0.90
C PRO A 178 16.95 7.28 -0.05
N PRO A 179 16.69 7.30 -1.37
CA PRO A 179 17.63 7.83 -2.34
C PRO A 179 17.87 9.32 -2.06
N PRO A 180 19.01 9.88 -2.49
CA PRO A 180 19.22 11.31 -2.40
C PRO A 180 18.13 12.06 -3.16
N LYS A 181 17.66 13.17 -2.58
CA LYS A 181 16.62 14.02 -3.17
C LYS A 181 17.06 14.53 -4.53
N ASN A 182 16.43 14.03 -5.59
CA ASN A 182 16.68 14.42 -6.97
C ASN A 182 15.94 15.72 -7.34
N THR A 183 16.18 16.22 -8.55
CA THR A 183 15.48 17.42 -9.08
C THR A 183 13.97 17.21 -9.14
N ALA A 184 13.50 16.01 -9.51
CA ALA A 184 12.08 15.68 -9.58
C ALA A 184 11.39 15.83 -8.21
N PHE A 185 12.05 15.42 -7.13
CA PHE A 185 11.58 15.60 -5.76
C PHE A 185 11.34 17.08 -5.45
N TRP A 186 12.31 17.95 -5.70
CA TRP A 186 12.17 19.38 -5.41
C TRP A 186 11.14 20.07 -6.28
N VAL A 187 11.06 19.72 -7.57
CA VAL A 187 10.05 20.26 -8.50
C VAL A 187 8.64 19.85 -8.06
N TYR A 188 8.42 18.57 -7.79
CA TYR A 188 7.10 18.07 -7.38
C TYR A 188 6.71 18.57 -5.99
N THR A 189 7.65 18.63 -5.04
CA THR A 189 7.43 19.22 -3.71
C THR A 189 7.07 20.71 -3.84
N GLY A 190 7.79 21.47 -4.66
CA GLY A 190 7.49 22.88 -4.93
C GLY A 190 6.09 23.07 -5.53
N PHE A 191 5.71 22.22 -6.48
CA PHE A 191 4.35 22.20 -7.05
C PHE A 191 3.29 21.92 -5.98
N LEU A 192 3.48 20.92 -5.13
CA LEU A 192 2.53 20.62 -4.03
C LEU A 192 2.44 21.76 -3.03
N ILE A 193 3.55 22.44 -2.71
CA ILE A 193 3.53 23.62 -1.83
C ILE A 193 2.71 24.74 -2.46
N VAL A 194 2.93 25.05 -3.74
CA VAL A 194 2.18 26.09 -4.47
C VAL A 194 0.68 25.76 -4.50
N MET A 195 0.32 24.51 -4.83
CA MET A 195 -1.07 24.07 -4.82
C MET A 195 -1.70 24.17 -3.43
N THR A 196 -0.95 23.76 -2.39
CA THR A 196 -1.41 23.87 -0.99
C THR A 196 -1.65 25.33 -0.60
N VAL A 197 -0.75 26.24 -0.97
CA VAL A 197 -0.90 27.68 -0.73
C VAL A 197 -2.13 28.24 -1.46
N ILE A 198 -2.36 27.85 -2.71
CA ILE A 198 -3.55 28.25 -3.47
C ILE A 198 -4.81 27.78 -2.76
N VAL A 199 -4.86 26.52 -2.32
CA VAL A 199 -6.02 25.94 -1.63
C VAL A 199 -6.28 26.62 -0.29
N ILE A 200 -5.25 26.86 0.52
CA ILE A 200 -5.38 27.58 1.79
C ILE A 200 -5.89 29.01 1.54
N THR A 201 -5.27 29.72 0.60
CA THR A 201 -5.65 31.10 0.27
C THR A 201 -7.08 31.16 -0.24
N ALA A 202 -7.46 30.27 -1.16
CA ALA A 202 -8.82 30.16 -1.67
C ALA A 202 -9.83 29.89 -0.55
N SER A 203 -9.51 28.96 0.35
CA SER A 203 -10.39 28.59 1.47
C SER A 203 -10.57 29.74 2.46
N VAL A 204 -9.49 30.48 2.77
CA VAL A 204 -9.56 31.65 3.66
C VAL A 204 -10.35 32.78 3.01
N VAL A 205 -10.09 33.10 1.75
CA VAL A 205 -10.82 34.15 1.02
C VAL A 205 -12.30 33.83 0.96
N ASP A 206 -12.65 32.58 0.65
CA ASP A 206 -14.02 32.12 0.54
C ASP A 206 -14.75 32.14 1.89
N TYR A 207 -14.10 31.64 2.95
CA TYR A 207 -14.63 31.66 4.31
C TYR A 207 -14.84 33.09 4.83
N LEU A 208 -13.83 33.96 4.72
CA LEU A 208 -13.93 35.35 5.15
C LEU A 208 -15.02 36.09 4.39
N ARG A 209 -15.17 35.79 3.11
CA ARG A 209 -16.19 36.44 2.30
C ARG A 209 -17.60 36.01 2.65
N GLU A 210 -17.85 34.71 2.80
CA GLU A 210 -19.18 34.23 3.21
C GLU A 210 -19.53 34.78 4.60
N THR A 211 -18.55 34.83 5.51
CA THR A 211 -18.75 35.31 6.88
C THR A 211 -18.94 36.84 6.96
N LEU A 212 -18.12 37.63 6.27
CA LEU A 212 -18.13 39.10 6.38
C LEU A 212 -19.13 39.77 5.44
N HIS A 213 -19.31 39.23 4.23
CA HIS A 213 -20.12 39.84 3.18
C HIS A 213 -21.39 39.04 2.85
N GLY A 214 -21.57 37.83 3.38
CA GLY A 214 -22.73 36.99 3.08
C GLY A 214 -22.83 36.54 1.61
N VAL A 215 -21.74 36.68 0.84
CA VAL A 215 -21.72 36.33 -0.59
C VAL A 215 -21.11 34.95 -0.76
N LYS A 216 -21.93 34.01 -1.26
CA LYS A 216 -21.49 32.65 -1.57
C LYS A 216 -20.69 32.59 -2.87
N SER A 217 -19.65 31.76 -2.91
CA SER A 217 -18.82 31.41 -4.07
C SER A 217 -19.60 31.13 -5.38
N ALA A 218 -20.80 30.57 -5.29
CA ALA A 218 -21.62 30.28 -6.46
C ALA A 218 -22.17 31.54 -7.17
N LYS A 219 -22.29 32.67 -6.46
CA LYS A 219 -22.85 33.92 -6.99
C LYS A 219 -21.78 34.86 -7.54
N GLU A 220 -20.57 34.35 -7.78
CA GLU A 220 -19.45 35.18 -8.18
C GLU A 220 -19.43 35.66 -9.61
N THR A 221 -19.27 36.97 -9.75
CA THR A 221 -19.19 37.67 -11.03
C THR A 221 -17.76 37.82 -11.51
N ASN A 222 -16.78 37.98 -10.61
CA ASN A 222 -15.37 38.10 -11.00
C ASN A 222 -14.80 36.72 -11.37
N TYR A 223 -14.33 36.59 -12.62
CA TYR A 223 -13.78 35.35 -13.16
C TYR A 223 -12.59 34.80 -12.36
N LEU A 224 -11.63 35.66 -11.99
CA LEU A 224 -10.43 35.23 -11.24
C LEU A 224 -10.80 34.74 -9.85
N LEU A 225 -11.71 35.44 -9.19
CA LEU A 225 -12.18 35.08 -7.86
C LEU A 225 -13.00 33.78 -7.90
N ARG A 226 -13.82 33.60 -8.94
CA ARG A 226 -14.56 32.34 -9.17
C ARG A 226 -13.62 31.16 -9.45
N LEU A 227 -12.54 31.39 -10.21
CA LEU A 227 -11.50 30.38 -10.43
C LEU A 227 -10.78 30.03 -9.12
N LEU A 228 -10.38 31.03 -8.34
CA LEU A 228 -9.73 30.84 -7.05
C LEU A 228 -10.65 30.09 -6.07
N SER A 229 -11.90 30.50 -5.92
CA SER A 229 -12.88 29.84 -5.05
C SER A 229 -13.21 28.41 -5.49
N SER A 230 -12.91 28.01 -6.73
CA SER A 230 -13.04 26.60 -7.15
C SER A 230 -12.07 25.67 -6.42
N PHE A 231 -10.96 26.21 -5.88
CA PHE A 231 -9.99 25.47 -5.05
C PHE A 231 -10.27 25.54 -3.55
N SER A 232 -11.34 26.23 -3.13
CA SER A 232 -11.71 26.35 -1.71
C SER A 232 -12.15 25.01 -1.14
N ILE A 233 -11.47 24.53 -0.10
CA ILE A 233 -11.92 23.33 0.64
C ILE A 233 -13.22 23.63 1.37
N TYR A 234 -13.43 24.86 1.85
CA TYR A 234 -14.60 25.22 2.66
C TYR A 234 -15.93 24.97 1.92
N THR A 235 -16.12 25.59 0.75
CA THR A 235 -17.34 25.37 -0.05
C THR A 235 -17.38 23.99 -0.71
N ASN A 236 -16.24 23.46 -1.16
CA ASN A 236 -16.23 22.12 -1.74
C ASN A 236 -16.55 21.04 -0.69
N ALA A 237 -16.14 21.20 0.57
CA ALA A 237 -16.51 20.30 1.66
C ALA A 237 -18.00 20.40 2.01
N GLU A 238 -18.59 21.61 2.01
CA GLU A 238 -20.06 21.76 2.15
C GLU A 238 -20.78 20.97 1.05
N LEU A 239 -20.29 21.03 -0.20
CA LEU A 239 -20.87 20.30 -1.32
C LEU A 239 -20.68 18.78 -1.20
N LEU A 240 -19.49 18.31 -0.83
CA LEU A 240 -19.15 16.88 -0.72
C LEU A 240 -19.84 16.20 0.47
N LEU A 241 -19.99 16.91 1.58
CA LEU A 241 -20.61 16.41 2.82
C LEU A 241 -22.10 16.76 2.91
N SER A 242 -22.66 17.42 1.89
CA SER A 242 -24.08 17.76 1.84
C SER A 242 -24.95 16.51 1.76
N VAL A 243 -25.86 16.36 2.72
CA VAL A 243 -26.92 15.33 2.74
C VAL A 243 -28.22 15.84 2.10
N LYS A 244 -28.18 16.99 1.42
CA LYS A 244 -29.33 17.54 0.69
C LYS A 244 -29.73 16.62 -0.46
N GLU A 245 -31.00 16.71 -0.87
CA GLU A 245 -31.50 15.92 -1.98
C GLU A 245 -30.65 16.15 -3.25
N PRO A 246 -30.27 15.07 -3.95
CA PRO A 246 -29.45 15.19 -5.15
C PRO A 246 -30.23 15.86 -6.27
N LYS A 247 -29.50 16.49 -7.20
CA LYS A 247 -30.08 17.22 -8.34
C LYS A 247 -30.96 16.31 -9.20
N GLU A 248 -31.97 16.90 -9.86
CA GLU A 248 -32.88 16.18 -10.75
C GLU A 248 -32.14 15.37 -11.83
N GLY A 249 -32.35 14.05 -11.86
CA GLY A 249 -31.65 13.13 -12.78
C GLY A 249 -30.53 12.31 -12.15
N HIS A 250 -30.36 12.42 -10.84
CA HIS A 250 -29.53 11.49 -10.09
C HIS A 250 -30.34 10.25 -9.68
N ILE A 251 -29.86 9.07 -10.02
CA ILE A 251 -30.54 7.81 -9.69
C ILE A 251 -30.05 7.33 -8.32
N ARG A 252 -30.88 7.55 -7.28
CA ARG A 252 -30.54 7.27 -5.87
C ARG A 252 -30.11 5.83 -5.60
N SER A 253 -30.75 4.85 -6.23
CA SER A 253 -30.43 3.43 -6.03
C SER A 253 -29.00 3.08 -6.49
N LEU A 254 -28.42 3.82 -7.44
CA LEU A 254 -27.06 3.59 -7.89
C LEU A 254 -26.03 3.93 -6.81
N ASP A 255 -26.34 4.84 -5.88
CA ASP A 255 -25.43 5.16 -4.78
C ASP A 255 -25.32 4.00 -3.79
N CYS A 256 -26.44 3.31 -3.51
CA CYS A 256 -26.43 2.09 -2.70
C CYS A 256 -25.55 1.02 -3.35
N ILE A 257 -25.69 0.82 -4.66
CA ILE A 257 -24.87 -0.15 -5.41
C ILE A 257 -23.39 0.25 -5.32
N ARG A 258 -23.06 1.52 -5.57
CA ARG A 258 -21.67 2.03 -5.44
C ARG A 258 -21.09 1.78 -4.05
N PHE A 259 -21.88 2.00 -3.00
CA PHE A 259 -21.42 1.79 -1.62
C PHE A 259 -21.06 0.31 -1.37
N PHE A 260 -21.94 -0.62 -1.74
CA PHE A 260 -21.68 -2.05 -1.57
C PHE A 260 -20.51 -2.52 -2.44
N SER A 261 -20.45 -2.07 -3.70
CA SER A 261 -19.34 -2.40 -4.60
C SER A 261 -18.00 -1.86 -4.12
N MET A 262 -17.94 -0.62 -3.63
CA MET A 262 -16.72 -0.04 -3.08
C MET A 262 -16.28 -0.79 -1.81
N SER A 263 -17.23 -1.12 -0.93
CA SER A 263 -16.96 -1.90 0.28
C SER A 263 -16.41 -3.29 -0.07
N TRP A 264 -16.93 -3.91 -1.13
CA TRP A 264 -16.44 -5.18 -1.65
C TRP A 264 -15.01 -5.07 -2.19
N VAL A 265 -14.70 -4.05 -3.02
CA VAL A 265 -13.33 -3.77 -3.51
C VAL A 265 -12.36 -3.59 -2.34
N VAL A 266 -12.70 -2.74 -1.37
CA VAL A 266 -11.85 -2.47 -0.19
C VAL A 266 -11.61 -3.74 0.60
N SER A 267 -12.65 -4.53 0.86
CA SER A 267 -12.54 -5.79 1.59
C SER A 267 -11.66 -6.79 0.85
N GLY A 268 -11.79 -6.89 -0.47
CA GLY A 268 -10.95 -7.75 -1.31
C GLY A 268 -9.47 -7.39 -1.24
N HIS A 269 -9.13 -6.10 -1.34
CA HIS A 269 -7.75 -5.65 -1.20
C HIS A 269 -7.19 -5.89 0.21
N LEU A 270 -7.97 -5.65 1.25
CA LEU A 270 -7.56 -5.94 2.63
C LEU A 270 -7.26 -7.44 2.81
N LEU A 271 -8.14 -8.33 2.33
CA LEU A 271 -7.92 -9.78 2.39
C LEU A 271 -6.73 -10.24 1.53
N GLY A 272 -6.49 -9.56 0.40
CA GLY A 272 -5.29 -9.77 -0.40
C GLY A 272 -4.01 -9.44 0.37
N ASP A 273 -3.97 -8.29 1.04
CA ASP A 273 -2.82 -7.89 1.87
C ASP A 273 -2.61 -8.84 3.06
N PHE A 274 -3.69 -9.40 3.60
CA PHE A 274 -3.63 -10.44 4.63
C PHE A 274 -2.84 -11.68 4.17
N LEU A 275 -2.68 -11.97 2.86
CA LEU A 275 -1.80 -13.05 2.38
C LEU A 275 -0.34 -12.90 2.83
N PHE A 276 0.09 -11.67 3.18
CA PHE A 276 1.41 -11.37 3.71
C PHE A 276 1.44 -11.21 5.24
N SER A 277 0.34 -11.58 5.92
CA SER A 277 0.13 -11.48 7.36
C SER A 277 1.26 -12.10 8.19
N ASP A 278 1.40 -11.57 9.39
CA ASP A 278 2.36 -12.04 10.40
C ASP A 278 1.98 -13.39 10.99
N THR A 279 0.75 -13.86 10.80
CA THR A 279 0.21 -15.11 11.36
C THR A 279 -0.46 -15.96 10.30
N LEU A 280 -0.10 -17.24 10.23
CA LEU A 280 -0.68 -18.16 9.25
C LEU A 280 -1.99 -18.82 9.74
N GLY A 281 -2.18 -18.97 11.05
CA GLY A 281 -3.35 -19.65 11.63
C GLY A 281 -4.69 -19.04 11.21
N PRO A 282 -4.92 -17.73 11.45
CA PRO A 282 -6.14 -17.04 11.00
C PRO A 282 -6.33 -17.09 9.48
N MET A 283 -5.22 -17.03 8.72
CA MET A 283 -5.25 -17.07 7.25
C MET A 283 -5.76 -18.38 6.69
N ILE A 284 -5.33 -19.51 7.26
CA ILE A 284 -5.82 -20.83 6.82
C ILE A 284 -7.33 -20.96 7.07
N LYS A 285 -7.80 -20.45 8.22
CA LYS A 285 -9.22 -20.48 8.61
C LYS A 285 -10.09 -19.49 7.84
N LEU A 286 -9.48 -18.49 7.20
CA LEU A 286 -10.21 -17.48 6.44
C LEU A 286 -11.03 -18.10 5.30
N ARG A 287 -10.60 -19.25 4.75
CA ARG A 287 -11.34 -19.94 3.69
C ARG A 287 -12.45 -20.85 4.19
N ASP A 288 -12.56 -21.09 5.49
CA ASP A 288 -13.56 -22.02 6.04
C ASP A 288 -15.01 -21.51 5.86
N ASN A 289 -15.18 -20.19 5.71
CA ASN A 289 -16.48 -19.57 5.44
C ASN A 289 -16.64 -19.27 3.94
N TRP A 290 -17.67 -19.84 3.32
CA TRP A 290 -17.98 -19.64 1.90
C TRP A 290 -18.23 -18.16 1.53
N ILE A 291 -18.66 -17.32 2.48
CA ILE A 291 -18.84 -15.88 2.27
C ILE A 291 -17.49 -15.21 1.92
N ASN A 292 -16.39 -15.70 2.49
CA ASN A 292 -15.07 -15.14 2.24
C ASN A 292 -14.60 -15.37 0.80
N GLU A 293 -15.07 -16.43 0.11
CA GLU A 293 -14.80 -16.66 -1.31
C GLU A 293 -15.33 -15.53 -2.20
N THR A 294 -16.44 -14.90 -1.82
CA THR A 294 -16.97 -13.72 -2.53
C THR A 294 -15.97 -12.57 -2.47
N PHE A 295 -15.31 -12.38 -1.33
CA PHE A 295 -14.31 -11.32 -1.18
C PHE A 295 -12.95 -11.69 -1.80
N PHE A 296 -12.59 -12.97 -1.86
CA PHE A 296 -11.40 -13.41 -2.60
C PHE A 296 -11.55 -13.21 -4.12
N ASN A 297 -12.78 -13.32 -4.67
CA ASN A 297 -13.07 -12.99 -6.06
C ASN A 297 -13.54 -11.54 -6.26
N ALA A 298 -12.84 -10.58 -5.67
CA ALA A 298 -13.20 -9.17 -5.73
C ALA A 298 -13.15 -8.56 -7.14
N PHE A 299 -12.58 -9.23 -8.16
CA PHE A 299 -12.58 -8.73 -9.54
C PHE A 299 -13.99 -8.49 -10.08
N VAL A 300 -14.96 -9.36 -9.72
CA VAL A 300 -16.36 -9.24 -10.15
C VAL A 300 -17.01 -7.96 -9.58
N SER A 301 -16.52 -7.45 -8.46
CA SER A 301 -17.01 -6.18 -7.90
C SER A 301 -16.74 -5.00 -8.83
N VAL A 302 -15.67 -5.04 -9.63
CA VAL A 302 -15.31 -3.99 -10.59
C VAL A 302 -16.30 -3.94 -11.76
N ASP A 303 -16.86 -5.07 -12.16
CA ASP A 303 -17.86 -5.15 -13.24
C ASP A 303 -19.09 -4.31 -12.92
N THR A 304 -19.47 -4.20 -11.64
CA THR A 304 -20.57 -3.33 -11.22
C THR A 304 -20.29 -1.87 -11.57
N PHE A 305 -19.04 -1.40 -11.44
CA PHE A 305 -18.67 -0.03 -11.80
C PHE A 305 -18.74 0.19 -13.32
N PHE A 306 -18.36 -0.82 -14.13
CA PHE A 306 -18.52 -0.74 -15.58
C PHE A 306 -20.00 -0.65 -15.98
N VAL A 307 -20.86 -1.46 -15.37
CA VAL A 307 -22.32 -1.41 -15.61
C VAL A 307 -22.89 -0.05 -15.18
N LEU A 308 -22.53 0.45 -13.99
CA LEU A 308 -22.97 1.75 -13.50
C LEU A 308 -22.53 2.90 -14.43
N SER A 309 -21.29 2.85 -14.93
CA SER A 309 -20.74 3.81 -15.90
C SER A 309 -21.61 3.85 -17.17
N GLY A 310 -21.90 2.69 -17.76
CA GLY A 310 -22.76 2.57 -18.94
C GLY A 310 -24.20 3.04 -18.70
N VAL A 311 -24.82 2.61 -17.59
CA VAL A 311 -26.21 2.99 -17.22
C VAL A 311 -26.34 4.50 -17.07
N VAL A 312 -25.42 5.16 -16.37
CA VAL A 312 -25.48 6.61 -16.16
C VAL A 312 -25.33 7.37 -17.48
N VAL A 313 -24.39 6.95 -18.34
CA VAL A 313 -24.17 7.60 -19.64
C VAL A 313 -25.40 7.44 -20.54
N ALA A 314 -25.97 6.24 -20.61
CA ALA A 314 -27.18 5.97 -21.39
C ALA A 314 -28.39 6.75 -20.83
N TYR A 315 -28.62 6.71 -19.52
CA TYR A 315 -29.71 7.41 -18.86
C TYR A 315 -29.65 8.92 -19.11
N LEU A 316 -28.48 9.55 -18.93
CA LEU A 316 -28.30 10.98 -19.18
C LEU A 316 -28.48 11.33 -20.66
N PHE A 317 -28.01 10.47 -21.58
CA PHE A 317 -28.21 10.66 -23.01
C PHE A 317 -29.69 10.67 -23.37
N PHE A 318 -30.47 9.70 -22.89
CA PHE A 318 -31.91 9.63 -23.18
C PHE A 318 -32.71 10.71 -22.47
N LYS A 319 -32.39 11.00 -21.19
CA LYS A 319 -33.02 12.06 -20.40
C LYS A 319 -32.84 13.44 -21.04
N ASN A 320 -31.63 13.76 -21.52
CA ASN A 320 -31.35 15.04 -22.17
C ASN A 320 -31.97 15.14 -23.57
N ALA A 321 -32.49 14.03 -24.12
CA ALA A 321 -33.15 13.92 -25.42
C ALA A 321 -32.50 14.81 -26.52
N PRO A 322 -31.19 14.64 -26.80
CA PRO A 322 -30.46 15.55 -27.67
C PRO A 322 -31.08 15.59 -29.06
N LYS A 323 -31.19 16.80 -29.62
CA LYS A 323 -31.68 17.01 -30.98
C LYS A 323 -30.75 16.33 -31.99
N ARG A 324 -31.29 15.85 -33.11
CA ARG A 324 -30.51 15.18 -34.18
C ARG A 324 -29.25 15.96 -34.58
N LYS A 325 -29.34 17.29 -34.69
CA LYS A 325 -28.20 18.18 -35.00
C LYS A 325 -27.03 18.06 -34.00
N VAL A 326 -27.32 17.82 -32.72
CA VAL A 326 -26.31 17.69 -31.66
C VAL A 326 -25.58 16.35 -31.80
N ILE A 327 -26.30 15.28 -32.11
CA ILE A 327 -25.76 13.92 -32.27
C ILE A 327 -24.90 13.81 -33.53
N THR A 328 -25.32 14.46 -34.62
CA THR A 328 -24.57 14.45 -35.89
C THR A 328 -23.36 15.39 -35.88
N ASN A 329 -23.24 16.27 -34.87
CA ASN A 329 -22.12 17.20 -34.78
C ASN A 329 -20.89 16.49 -34.18
N PRO A 330 -19.76 16.37 -34.90
CA PRO A 330 -18.56 15.72 -34.37
C PRO A 330 -17.97 16.44 -33.15
N ILE A 331 -18.18 17.77 -33.04
CA ILE A 331 -17.68 18.56 -31.91
C ILE A 331 -18.31 18.10 -30.59
N THR A 332 -19.57 17.68 -30.60
CA THR A 332 -20.25 17.15 -29.40
C THR A 332 -19.50 15.95 -28.82
N TRP A 333 -19.08 15.02 -29.69
CA TRP A 333 -18.38 13.80 -29.28
C TRP A 333 -16.93 14.07 -28.89
N ILE A 334 -16.25 15.01 -29.55
CA ILE A 334 -14.92 15.47 -29.13
C ILE A 334 -15.01 16.05 -27.72
N MET A 335 -15.95 16.96 -27.47
CA MET A 335 -16.15 17.55 -26.14
C MET A 335 -16.54 16.52 -25.08
N PHE A 336 -17.34 15.51 -25.46
CA PHE A 336 -17.70 14.39 -24.59
C PHE A 336 -16.47 13.61 -24.08
N TYR A 337 -15.47 13.38 -24.94
CA TYR A 337 -14.21 12.75 -24.53
C TYR A 337 -13.29 13.71 -23.76
N VAL A 338 -13.15 14.96 -24.20
CA VAL A 338 -12.30 15.97 -23.54
C VAL A 338 -12.76 16.21 -22.11
N HIS A 339 -14.06 16.38 -21.87
CA HIS A 339 -14.58 16.58 -20.51
C HIS A 339 -14.26 15.41 -19.59
N ARG A 340 -14.34 14.17 -20.08
CA ARG A 340 -14.00 12.99 -19.27
C ARG A 340 -12.51 12.87 -19.03
N TYR A 341 -11.69 13.12 -20.04
CA TYR A 341 -10.24 13.13 -19.92
C TYR A 341 -9.77 14.14 -18.86
N LEU A 342 -10.23 15.40 -18.96
CA LEU A 342 -9.89 16.44 -17.99
C LEU A 342 -10.44 16.16 -16.57
N ARG A 343 -11.47 15.33 -16.44
CA ARG A 343 -12.00 14.92 -15.13
C ARG A 343 -11.15 13.83 -14.47
N LEU A 344 -10.69 12.84 -15.24
CA LEU A 344 -10.05 11.63 -14.71
C LEU A 344 -8.52 11.73 -14.66
N THR A 345 -7.92 12.36 -15.67
CA THR A 345 -6.46 12.35 -15.85
C THR A 345 -5.71 13.18 -14.81
N PRO A 346 -6.13 14.42 -14.43
CA PRO A 346 -5.36 15.20 -13.46
C PRO A 346 -5.24 14.50 -12.09
N PRO A 347 -6.32 13.95 -11.48
CA PRO A 347 -6.20 13.24 -10.22
C PRO A 347 -5.26 12.03 -10.26
N ILE A 348 -5.37 11.17 -11.29
CA ILE A 348 -4.52 9.98 -11.38
C ILE A 348 -3.06 10.35 -11.66
N MET A 349 -2.80 11.39 -12.46
CA MET A 349 -1.43 11.84 -12.73
C MET A 349 -0.79 12.51 -11.52
N LEU A 350 -1.57 13.25 -10.71
CA LEU A 350 -1.09 13.76 -9.42
C LEU A 350 -0.68 12.62 -8.51
N PHE A 351 -1.50 11.57 -8.41
CA PHE A 351 -1.20 10.40 -7.60
C PHE A 351 0.04 9.63 -8.10
N ILE A 352 0.14 9.37 -9.41
CA ILE A 352 1.32 8.70 -9.99
C ILE A 352 2.59 9.52 -9.74
N GLY A 353 2.52 10.85 -9.88
CA GLY A 353 3.63 11.75 -9.54
C GLY A 353 4.04 11.62 -8.08
N PHE A 354 3.08 11.54 -7.16
CA PHE A 354 3.34 11.30 -5.75
C PHE A 354 4.03 9.95 -5.53
N PHE A 355 3.50 8.88 -6.14
CA PHE A 355 4.04 7.53 -6.00
C PHE A 355 5.49 7.45 -6.51
N VAL A 356 5.79 7.99 -7.68
CA VAL A 356 7.14 7.99 -8.26
C VAL A 356 8.13 8.83 -7.44
N VAL A 357 7.69 9.95 -6.86
CA VAL A 357 8.58 10.87 -6.13
C VAL A 357 8.80 10.44 -4.68
N TYR A 358 7.76 9.96 -4.01
CA TYR A 358 7.76 9.67 -2.57
C TYR A 358 7.79 8.18 -2.24
N GLY A 359 7.57 7.28 -3.21
CA GLY A 359 7.47 5.84 -2.99
C GLY A 359 8.68 5.24 -2.26
N ASP A 360 9.90 5.59 -2.65
CA ASP A 360 11.12 5.10 -1.99
C ASP A 360 11.29 5.65 -0.56
N TYR A 361 10.70 6.81 -0.25
CA TYR A 361 10.78 7.42 1.08
C TYR A 361 9.77 6.84 2.07
N ILE A 362 8.70 6.22 1.57
CA ILE A 362 7.70 5.52 2.39
C ILE A 362 8.01 4.03 2.55
N TYR A 363 9.07 3.53 1.89
CA TYR A 363 9.53 2.15 2.04
C TYR A 363 10.28 1.97 3.36
N GLY A 364 9.60 1.39 4.35
CA GLY A 364 10.14 1.19 5.70
C GLY A 364 10.44 -0.28 6.04
N PRO A 365 10.89 -0.54 7.28
CA PRO A 365 11.07 -1.89 7.83
C PRO A 365 9.83 -2.79 7.65
N TRP A 366 8.64 -2.27 7.91
CA TRP A 366 7.40 -3.03 7.72
C TRP A 366 7.13 -3.35 6.24
N SER A 367 7.41 -2.43 5.32
CA SER A 367 7.27 -2.69 3.88
C SER A 367 8.24 -3.79 3.41
N ALA A 368 9.45 -3.81 3.96
CA ALA A 368 10.41 -4.89 3.74
C ALA A 368 9.90 -6.21 4.34
N SER A 369 9.35 -6.22 5.57
CA SER A 369 8.80 -7.43 6.16
C SER A 369 7.65 -8.00 5.32
N ALA A 370 6.78 -7.16 4.78
CA ALA A 370 5.63 -7.54 3.97
C ALA A 370 5.96 -7.94 2.51
N PHE A 371 7.23 -8.02 2.10
CA PHE A 371 7.64 -8.24 0.70
C PHE A 371 7.04 -7.22 -0.27
N ASN A 372 6.81 -5.99 0.20
CA ASN A 372 6.14 -5.00 -0.61
C ASN A 372 7.06 -4.55 -1.76
N PRO A 373 6.65 -4.67 -3.03
CA PRO A 373 7.48 -4.36 -4.19
C PRO A 373 7.48 -2.86 -4.55
N ILE A 374 7.21 -1.94 -3.61
CA ILE A 374 7.20 -0.50 -3.86
C ILE A 374 8.43 -0.02 -4.64
N PRO A 375 9.69 -0.35 -4.28
CA PRO A 375 10.85 0.16 -5.01
C PRO A 375 10.87 -0.27 -6.48
N ASP A 376 10.57 -1.55 -6.75
CA ASP A 376 10.50 -2.09 -8.10
C ASP A 376 9.36 -1.43 -8.90
N GLN A 377 8.21 -1.20 -8.25
CA GLN A 377 7.07 -0.50 -8.85
C GLN A 377 7.40 0.96 -9.15
N VAL A 378 8.11 1.66 -8.25
CA VAL A 378 8.55 3.05 -8.46
C VAL A 378 9.47 3.14 -9.67
N GLU A 379 10.42 2.22 -9.83
CA GLU A 379 11.32 2.16 -10.98
C GLU A 379 10.54 1.94 -12.29
N LEU A 380 9.64 0.95 -12.31
CA LEU A 380 8.77 0.70 -13.46
C LEU A 380 7.89 1.91 -13.80
N CYS A 381 7.36 2.57 -12.77
CA CYS A 381 6.46 3.69 -12.92
C CYS A 381 7.16 4.95 -13.42
N ALA A 382 8.41 5.19 -12.99
CA ALA A 382 9.26 6.24 -13.54
C ALA A 382 9.49 6.09 -15.06
N LYS A 383 9.49 4.85 -15.57
CA LYS A 383 9.67 4.55 -17.01
C LYS A 383 8.37 4.52 -17.81
N TYR A 384 7.28 4.05 -17.21
CA TYR A 384 6.03 3.73 -17.91
C TYR A 384 4.81 4.56 -17.47
N TRP A 385 4.98 5.64 -16.69
CA TRP A 385 3.88 6.52 -16.26
C TRP A 385 3.01 7.03 -17.41
N TRP A 386 3.61 7.32 -18.57
CA TRP A 386 2.92 7.85 -19.75
C TRP A 386 1.83 6.89 -20.28
N ARG A 387 1.92 5.59 -19.98
CA ARG A 387 0.88 4.63 -20.38
C ARG A 387 -0.44 4.85 -19.63
N ASN A 388 -0.38 5.33 -18.39
CA ASN A 388 -1.57 5.74 -17.64
C ASN A 388 -2.16 7.04 -18.17
N LEU A 389 -1.34 7.93 -18.75
CA LEU A 389 -1.79 9.20 -19.34
C LEU A 389 -2.73 8.99 -20.54
N ILE A 390 -2.52 7.91 -21.29
CA ILE A 390 -3.33 7.54 -22.47
C ILE A 390 -4.19 6.28 -22.24
N TYR A 391 -4.26 5.78 -21.00
CA TYR A 391 -5.11 4.65 -20.60
C TYR A 391 -4.86 3.34 -21.38
N ILE A 392 -3.59 2.98 -21.58
CA ILE A 392 -3.16 1.71 -22.21
C ILE A 392 -2.36 0.80 -21.27
N ASN A 393 -2.30 1.14 -19.98
CA ASN A 393 -1.51 0.43 -18.98
C ASN A 393 -1.96 -1.03 -18.77
N ASN A 394 -3.19 -1.39 -19.12
CA ASN A 394 -3.72 -2.75 -19.00
C ASN A 394 -3.29 -3.72 -20.12
N PHE A 395 -2.67 -3.25 -21.22
CA PHE A 395 -2.23 -4.13 -22.31
C PHE A 395 -0.86 -4.78 -22.06
N ASP A 396 -0.05 -4.23 -21.16
CA ASP A 396 1.24 -4.78 -20.77
C ASP A 396 1.26 -5.11 -19.28
N LEU A 397 0.79 -6.32 -18.97
CA LEU A 397 0.66 -6.85 -17.61
C LEU A 397 2.02 -7.02 -16.90
N LYS A 398 3.15 -6.96 -17.62
CA LYS A 398 4.48 -7.16 -17.03
C LYS A 398 5.13 -5.85 -16.57
N ASN A 399 4.80 -4.74 -17.24
CA ASN A 399 5.42 -3.44 -17.01
C ASN A 399 4.37 -2.39 -16.66
N GLU A 400 3.47 -2.73 -15.74
CA GLU A 400 2.50 -1.77 -15.22
C GLU A 400 3.12 -0.86 -14.16
N CYS A 401 2.83 0.44 -14.26
CA CYS A 401 3.35 1.47 -13.35
C CYS A 401 2.56 1.53 -12.03
N TYR A 402 1.24 1.37 -12.09
CA TYR A 402 0.38 1.40 -10.93
C TYR A 402 -0.77 0.43 -11.11
N GLY A 403 -0.66 -0.74 -10.46
CA GLY A 403 -1.61 -1.85 -10.62
C GLY A 403 -3.07 -1.40 -10.53
N PRO A 404 -3.51 -0.72 -9.46
CA PRO A 404 -4.92 -0.32 -9.32
C PRO A 404 -5.47 0.58 -10.45
N ALA A 405 -4.63 1.21 -11.28
CA ALA A 405 -5.11 2.01 -12.41
C ALA A 405 -5.62 1.17 -13.60
N TRP A 406 -5.50 -0.16 -13.58
CA TRP A 406 -5.94 -1.03 -14.66
C TRP A 406 -7.44 -0.85 -14.98
N TYR A 407 -8.30 -0.73 -13.96
CA TYR A 407 -9.75 -0.64 -14.17
C TYR A 407 -10.13 0.67 -14.87
N LEU A 408 -9.39 1.74 -14.57
CA LEU A 408 -9.62 3.06 -15.17
C LEU A 408 -9.26 3.05 -16.66
N ALA A 409 -8.27 2.26 -17.06
CA ALA A 409 -7.94 2.01 -18.46
C ALA A 409 -9.10 1.31 -19.18
N VAL A 410 -9.63 0.23 -18.58
CA VAL A 410 -10.77 -0.52 -19.13
C VAL A 410 -12.01 0.35 -19.22
N ASP A 411 -12.38 1.10 -18.17
CA ASP A 411 -13.51 2.03 -18.17
C ASP A 411 -13.33 3.11 -19.26
N THR A 412 -12.10 3.57 -19.49
CA THR A 412 -11.82 4.52 -20.57
C THR A 412 -12.03 3.91 -21.95
N GLN A 413 -11.52 2.70 -22.17
CA GLN A 413 -11.64 1.96 -23.42
C GLN A 413 -13.11 1.64 -23.74
N LEU A 414 -13.89 1.16 -22.77
CA LEU A 414 -15.32 0.90 -22.95
C LEU A 414 -16.07 2.18 -23.33
N TYR A 415 -15.76 3.30 -22.67
CA TYR A 415 -16.41 4.58 -22.95
C TYR A 415 -16.11 5.16 -24.33
N LEU A 416 -14.96 4.83 -24.94
CA LEU A 416 -14.68 5.20 -26.33
C LEU A 416 -15.66 4.56 -27.30
N ILE A 417 -16.23 3.40 -26.95
CA ILE A 417 -17.16 2.66 -27.80
C ILE A 417 -18.61 3.08 -27.52
N ILE A 418 -18.92 3.61 -26.32
CA ILE A 418 -20.29 3.98 -25.92
C ILE A 418 -21.02 4.88 -26.94
N PRO A 419 -20.43 5.96 -27.50
CA PRO A 419 -21.10 6.78 -28.50
C PRO A 419 -21.59 6.01 -29.73
N VAL A 420 -20.86 4.98 -30.17
CA VAL A 420 -21.27 4.14 -31.29
C VAL A 420 -22.58 3.44 -30.96
N PHE A 421 -22.67 2.82 -29.78
CA PHE A 421 -23.90 2.18 -29.31
C PHE A 421 -25.04 3.19 -29.14
N LEU A 422 -24.79 4.37 -28.57
CA LEU A 422 -25.81 5.40 -28.39
C LEU A 422 -26.37 5.93 -29.72
N ILE A 423 -25.50 6.13 -30.72
CA ILE A 423 -25.90 6.57 -32.07
C ILE A 423 -26.73 5.48 -32.74
N ILE A 424 -26.29 4.22 -32.69
CA ILE A 424 -27.04 3.08 -33.24
C ILE A 424 -28.42 2.99 -32.59
N LEU A 425 -28.48 3.03 -31.25
CA LEU A 425 -29.73 2.99 -30.50
C LEU A 425 -30.66 4.16 -30.86
N TYR A 426 -30.12 5.38 -30.97
CA TYR A 426 -30.89 6.57 -31.31
C TYR A 426 -31.53 6.48 -32.71
N PHE A 427 -30.82 5.94 -33.70
CA PHE A 427 -31.31 5.84 -35.08
C PHE A 427 -32.04 4.52 -35.40
N SER A 428 -31.98 3.52 -34.51
CA SER A 428 -32.69 2.26 -34.70
C SER A 428 -34.22 2.47 -34.71
N ALA A 429 -34.87 2.02 -35.79
CA ALA A 429 -36.31 2.23 -36.02
C ALA A 429 -37.20 1.55 -34.96
N VAL A 430 -36.74 0.44 -34.37
CA VAL A 430 -37.45 -0.33 -33.33
C VAL A 430 -37.54 0.44 -32.00
N PHE A 431 -36.52 1.25 -31.65
CA PHE A 431 -36.54 2.08 -30.43
C PHE A 431 -36.97 3.53 -30.68
N GLY A 432 -37.07 3.97 -31.93
CA GLY A 432 -37.65 5.28 -32.29
C GLY A 432 -39.14 5.40 -31.95
N GLU A 433 -39.90 4.29 -32.00
CA GLU A 433 -41.28 4.21 -31.49
C GLU A 433 -41.31 4.13 -29.95
N SER A 434 -40.43 3.34 -29.34
CA SER A 434 -40.29 3.26 -27.87
C SER A 434 -39.93 4.62 -27.25
N LYS A 435 -39.10 5.44 -27.90
CA LYS A 435 -38.79 6.81 -27.46
C LYS A 435 -40.00 7.73 -27.51
N ARG A 436 -40.87 7.58 -28.53
CA ARG A 436 -42.14 8.34 -28.60
C ARG A 436 -43.10 7.92 -27.49
N ASN A 437 -43.17 6.62 -27.20
CA ASN A 437 -44.02 6.08 -26.14
C ASN A 437 -43.49 6.42 -24.72
N CYS A 438 -42.18 6.31 -24.47
CA CYS A 438 -41.56 6.68 -23.19
C CYS A 438 -41.61 8.19 -22.91
N LEU A 439 -41.44 9.04 -23.93
CA LEU A 439 -41.59 10.49 -23.76
C LEU A 439 -43.06 10.85 -23.47
N ALA A 440 -44.02 10.23 -24.16
CA ALA A 440 -45.43 10.41 -23.87
C ALA A 440 -45.82 9.91 -22.46
N GLU A 441 -45.19 8.83 -21.98
CA GLU A 441 -45.44 8.30 -20.64
C GLU A 441 -44.78 9.15 -19.54
N GLN A 442 -43.57 9.70 -19.77
CA GLN A 442 -42.98 10.70 -18.87
C GLN A 442 -43.81 11.98 -18.78
N GLU A 443 -44.33 12.47 -19.91
CA GLU A 443 -45.18 13.66 -19.95
C GLU A 443 -46.48 13.42 -19.16
N ASN A 444 -47.09 12.22 -19.30
CA ASN A 444 -48.25 11.82 -18.53
C ASN A 444 -47.96 11.69 -17.02
N ILE A 445 -46.79 11.18 -16.64
CA ILE A 445 -46.37 11.06 -15.23
C ILE A 445 -46.10 12.44 -14.62
N GLU A 446 -45.46 13.37 -15.34
CA GLU A 446 -45.26 14.75 -14.86
C GLU A 446 -46.57 15.52 -14.72
N ILE A 447 -47.54 15.29 -15.62
CA ILE A 447 -48.90 15.84 -15.52
C ILE A 447 -49.62 15.28 -14.29
N TYR A 448 -49.50 13.98 -14.01
CA TYR A 448 -50.05 13.34 -12.81
C TYR A 448 -49.37 13.80 -11.51
N ALA A 449 -48.06 14.00 -11.52
CA ALA A 449 -47.33 14.51 -10.35
C ALA A 449 -47.71 15.98 -10.05
N LYS A 450 -47.93 16.80 -11.08
CA LYS A 450 -48.43 18.18 -10.92
C LYS A 450 -49.89 18.25 -10.47
N SER A 451 -50.73 17.27 -10.77
CA SER A 451 -52.11 17.23 -10.29
C SER A 451 -52.20 16.81 -8.82
N LEU A 452 -51.29 15.95 -8.35
CA LEU A 452 -51.19 15.51 -6.95
C LEU A 452 -50.58 16.56 -6.02
N GLY A 453 -49.78 17.51 -6.53
CA GLY A 453 -49.22 18.63 -5.75
C GLY A 453 -50.15 19.83 -5.58
N LYS A 454 -51.43 19.72 -5.97
CA LYS A 454 -52.46 20.78 -5.87
C LYS A 454 -53.61 20.45 -4.90
N GLN A 455 -53.46 19.42 -4.07
CA GLN A 455 -54.37 19.16 -2.93
C GLN A 455 -53.75 19.57 -1.61
#